data_AF-A0A9Y3SAZ5-F1
#
_entry.id   AF-A0A9Y3SAZ5-F1
#
_cell.length_a   1.000
_cell.length_b   1.000
_cell.length_c   1.000
_cell.angle_alpha   90.00
_cell.angle_beta   90.00
_cell.angle_gamma   90.00
#
_symmetry.space_group_name_H-M   'P 1'
#
loop_
_entity.id
_entity.type
_entity.pdbx_description
1 polymer ?
#
loop_
_entity_poly.entity_id
_entity_poly.type
_entity_poly.pdbx_seq_one_letter_code
_entity_poly.pdbx_strand_id
1 'polypeptide(L)'
;MHPAFIGAQYPFSVATGPQPSMAATAVAFPGVPVPSMTQIAVHPYHTEAGLPLSTTVAVGGVHPGPTIQAIQGASLPSLSSQPASLVSSPFPAEDEQHSQPISQQGLHYLHSAYRVGMLALEMLGRRAHNDHPNNFSRSPPYTEDVKWLLGLAARLGVNYVYQFCVGAAKGVLSPFVLQELIMEALQRLNPAHIHAHLRTPAFQQLVQRCQQAYLQHIHHRLIHLTPADYDDFVNMIRSARGAFCLTPVGMMQFNDVLQNLKRGKQTKELWQRISLEMATFSP
;
A
#
# COMPACT_ATOMS: atom_id res chain seq x y z
N MET A 1 -81.53 -0.28 17.00
CA MET A 1 -80.29 -0.66 17.74
C MET A 1 -79.14 0.22 17.26
N HIS A 2 -78.83 1.29 18.01
CA HIS A 2 -77.56 2.04 17.99
C HIS A 2 -76.55 1.32 18.93
N PRO A 3 -75.26 1.72 19.10
CA PRO A 3 -74.31 2.55 18.31
C PRO A 3 -73.02 1.75 17.92
N ALA A 4 -72.13 2.10 16.99
CA ALA A 4 -71.28 3.29 16.73
C ALA A 4 -69.86 3.25 17.37
N PHE A 5 -68.86 3.51 16.51
CA PHE A 5 -67.64 4.34 16.69
C PHE A 5 -66.69 4.12 17.89
N ILE A 6 -65.38 4.11 17.59
CA ILE A 6 -64.20 4.68 18.30
C ILE A 6 -62.97 3.96 17.66
N GLY A 7 -61.88 4.59 17.21
CA GLY A 7 -61.34 5.92 17.38
C GLY A 7 -59.82 5.78 17.32
N ALA A 8 -59.17 6.52 16.43
CA ALA A 8 -57.71 6.62 16.35
C ALA A 8 -57.17 7.37 17.59
N GLN A 9 -56.03 6.94 18.14
CA GLN A 9 -55.18 7.81 18.95
C GLN A 9 -53.73 7.29 19.06
N TYR A 10 -52.81 8.06 18.47
CA TYR A 10 -51.40 8.11 18.86
C TYR A 10 -51.28 8.61 20.31
N PRO A 11 -50.14 8.33 20.96
CA PRO A 11 -49.48 9.43 21.65
C PRO A 11 -47.98 9.47 21.35
N PHE A 12 -47.54 10.59 20.77
CA PHE A 12 -46.26 11.20 21.13
C PHE A 12 -46.45 11.88 22.49
N SER A 13 -45.60 11.56 23.46
CA SER A 13 -45.36 12.42 24.63
C SER A 13 -43.87 12.40 24.96
N VAL A 14 -43.24 13.55 24.74
CA VAL A 14 -41.94 13.94 25.26
C VAL A 14 -42.07 14.16 26.76
N ALA A 15 -41.24 13.50 27.56
CA ALA A 15 -41.01 13.83 28.95
C ALA A 15 -39.50 13.82 29.23
N THR A 16 -38.98 14.99 29.57
CA THR A 16 -37.65 15.25 30.12
C THR A 16 -37.53 14.65 31.51
N GLY A 17 -36.55 13.78 31.72
CA GLY A 17 -36.15 13.24 33.03
C GLY A 17 -34.64 12.97 33.07
N PRO A 18 -33.98 13.08 34.24
CA PRO A 18 -32.52 13.18 34.33
C PRO A 18 -31.82 11.84 34.12
N GLN A 19 -30.60 11.92 33.58
CA GLN A 19 -29.71 10.79 33.29
C GLN A 19 -29.43 9.88 34.50
N PRO A 20 -29.19 8.58 34.24
CA PRO A 20 -28.21 7.80 34.98
C PRO A 20 -26.95 7.57 34.13
N SER A 21 -25.82 7.97 34.70
CA SER A 21 -24.46 7.65 34.27
C SER A 21 -24.24 6.13 34.27
N MET A 22 -23.88 5.54 33.13
CA MET A 22 -23.45 4.14 33.04
C MET A 22 -21.93 4.10 33.25
N ALA A 23 -21.53 4.03 34.52
CA ALA A 23 -20.16 3.69 34.91
C ALA A 23 -19.91 2.20 34.60
N ALA A 24 -18.80 1.92 33.92
CA ALA A 24 -18.36 0.57 33.61
C ALA A 24 -17.92 -0.14 34.91
N THR A 25 -18.60 -1.23 35.25
CA THR A 25 -18.20 -2.12 36.35
C THR A 25 -16.92 -2.85 35.96
N ALA A 26 -15.79 -2.48 36.58
CA ALA A 26 -14.53 -3.19 36.45
C ALA A 26 -14.61 -4.54 37.19
N VAL A 27 -14.38 -5.63 36.47
CA VAL A 27 -14.24 -6.97 37.04
C VAL A 27 -12.81 -7.10 37.58
N ALA A 28 -12.66 -7.15 38.91
CA ALA A 28 -11.39 -7.34 39.57
C ALA A 28 -11.01 -8.84 39.62
N PHE A 29 -9.86 -9.19 39.07
CA PHE A 29 -9.20 -10.50 39.28
C PHE A 29 -8.10 -10.34 40.34
N PRO A 30 -8.06 -11.17 41.40
CA PRO A 30 -6.93 -11.17 42.33
C PRO A 30 -5.79 -12.02 41.77
N GLY A 31 -4.57 -11.45 41.71
CA GLY A 31 -3.34 -12.27 41.73
C GLY A 31 -2.30 -12.11 40.62
N VAL A 32 -2.20 -10.98 39.89
CA VAL A 32 -1.07 -10.75 38.97
C VAL A 32 -0.47 -9.35 39.16
N PRO A 33 0.83 -9.21 39.48
CA PRO A 33 1.48 -7.91 39.63
C PRO A 33 1.68 -7.23 38.26
N VAL A 34 1.17 -6.02 38.13
CA VAL A 34 1.33 -5.14 36.96
C VAL A 34 2.58 -4.27 37.15
N PRO A 35 3.45 -4.07 36.14
CA PRO A 35 4.60 -3.17 36.25
C PRO A 35 4.16 -1.70 36.25
N SER A 36 4.80 -0.87 37.09
CA SER A 36 4.53 0.57 37.23
C SER A 36 4.83 1.35 35.95
N MET A 37 3.86 2.12 35.47
CA MET A 37 4.08 3.17 34.46
C MET A 37 4.56 4.45 35.14
N THR A 38 5.78 4.85 34.83
CA THR A 38 6.34 6.17 35.13
C THR A 38 5.55 7.25 34.39
N GLN A 39 5.03 8.23 35.12
CA GLN A 39 4.36 9.40 34.55
C GLN A 39 5.38 10.29 33.83
N ILE A 40 5.19 10.49 32.53
CA ILE A 40 5.89 11.52 31.77
C ILE A 40 5.22 12.86 32.08
N ALA A 41 5.96 13.74 32.75
CA ALA A 41 5.54 15.10 33.03
C ALA A 41 5.47 15.91 31.72
N VAL A 42 4.32 16.56 31.52
CA VAL A 42 4.04 17.50 30.44
C VAL A 42 4.68 18.84 30.80
N HIS A 43 5.55 19.37 29.94
CA HIS A 43 5.99 20.77 30.00
C HIS A 43 5.61 21.53 28.72
N PRO A 44 5.09 22.78 28.80
CA PRO A 44 4.66 23.57 27.65
C PRO A 44 5.80 24.41 27.04
N TYR A 45 5.59 24.79 25.78
CA TYR A 45 6.28 25.76 24.92
C TYR A 45 7.33 26.72 25.53
N HIS A 46 8.53 26.75 24.92
CA HIS A 46 9.36 27.96 24.85
C HIS A 46 10.12 28.02 23.50
N THR A 47 10.01 29.16 22.84
CA THR A 47 10.69 29.59 21.61
C THR A 47 12.08 30.16 21.95
N GLU A 48 13.15 29.84 21.20
CA GLU A 48 14.21 30.79 20.79
C GLU A 48 15.38 30.09 20.05
N ALA A 49 16.00 30.85 19.15
CA ALA A 49 16.99 30.46 18.16
C ALA A 49 18.43 30.27 18.69
N GLY A 50 19.27 29.53 17.96
CA GLY A 50 20.74 29.55 18.13
C GLY A 50 21.50 28.35 17.57
N LEU A 51 22.44 28.60 16.66
CA LEU A 51 23.29 27.69 15.88
C LEU A 51 24.41 26.96 16.70
N PRO A 52 25.17 26.01 16.09
CA PRO A 52 25.72 24.82 16.77
C PRO A 52 27.21 24.96 17.15
N LEU A 53 27.67 24.07 18.05
CA LEU A 53 29.09 23.83 18.25
C LEU A 53 29.40 22.33 18.29
N SER A 54 30.18 21.89 17.31
CA SER A 54 30.83 20.57 17.24
C SER A 54 31.89 20.42 18.33
N THR A 55 32.01 19.25 18.96
CA THR A 55 33.29 18.77 19.49
C THR A 55 33.31 17.24 19.50
N THR A 56 34.26 16.70 18.74
CA THR A 56 34.71 15.31 18.64
C THR A 56 35.50 14.88 19.88
N VAL A 57 35.29 13.65 20.37
CA VAL A 57 36.28 12.93 21.20
C VAL A 57 36.44 11.50 20.71
N ALA A 58 37.71 11.14 20.50
CA ALA A 58 38.22 9.93 19.89
C ALA A 58 38.27 8.73 20.86
N VAL A 59 38.19 7.52 20.28
CA VAL A 59 38.39 6.22 20.93
C VAL A 59 39.87 5.83 20.80
N GLY A 60 40.56 5.64 21.93
CA GLY A 60 41.95 5.18 21.99
C GLY A 60 42.06 3.68 22.23
N GLY A 61 42.71 2.96 21.30
CA GLY A 61 43.16 1.58 21.45
C GLY A 61 44.62 1.50 21.90
N VAL A 62 44.95 0.46 22.68
CA VAL A 62 46.24 0.24 23.34
C VAL A 62 46.99 -0.90 22.65
N HIS A 63 48.22 -0.64 22.16
CA HIS A 63 49.24 -1.66 21.89
C HIS A 63 50.65 -1.07 22.16
N PRO A 64 51.56 -1.80 22.85
CA PRO A 64 52.91 -1.34 23.14
C PRO A 64 53.96 -1.97 22.19
N GLY A 65 55.02 -1.24 21.88
CA GLY A 65 56.17 -1.76 21.13
C GLY A 65 57.23 -0.68 20.83
N PRO A 66 58.48 -0.77 21.31
CA PRO A 66 59.43 0.34 21.38
C PRO A 66 60.53 0.29 20.30
N THR A 67 60.99 1.42 19.73
CA THR A 67 62.38 1.56 19.22
C THR A 67 62.80 3.05 19.02
N ILE A 68 63.74 3.48 19.87
CA ILE A 68 64.92 4.37 19.69
C ILE A 68 64.95 5.43 18.55
N GLN A 69 65.22 6.68 18.94
CA GLN A 69 65.67 7.82 18.13
C GLN A 69 67.22 7.94 18.12
N ALA A 70 67.81 8.32 16.98
CA ALA A 70 69.10 9.04 16.88
C ALA A 70 69.19 9.69 15.47
N ILE A 71 69.08 11.02 15.33
CA ILE A 71 70.15 12.04 15.26
C ILE A 71 70.78 12.24 13.85
N GLN A 72 70.43 13.40 13.28
CA GLN A 72 71.17 14.39 12.47
C GLN A 72 72.45 14.00 11.68
N GLY A 73 72.50 14.44 10.41
CA GLY A 73 73.74 14.61 9.64
C GLY A 73 73.48 15.11 8.21
N ALA A 74 73.97 16.30 7.86
CA ALA A 74 73.72 17.02 6.60
C ALA A 74 74.69 16.64 5.47
N SER A 75 74.24 16.68 4.21
CA SER A 75 75.01 17.13 3.01
C SER A 75 74.18 17.06 1.71
N LEU A 76 74.35 18.07 0.86
CA LEU A 76 73.94 18.19 -0.57
C LEU A 76 75.23 18.12 -1.44
N PRO A 77 75.21 18.12 -2.79
CA PRO A 77 74.20 17.74 -3.81
C PRO A 77 74.78 16.80 -4.92
N SER A 78 73.94 16.16 -5.77
CA SER A 78 74.25 15.90 -7.20
C SER A 78 73.12 15.16 -7.94
N LEU A 79 73.00 15.45 -9.24
CA LEU A 79 71.96 15.12 -10.22
C LEU A 79 71.92 13.67 -10.74
N SER A 80 70.81 13.37 -11.45
CA SER A 80 70.47 12.20 -12.29
C SER A 80 69.63 11.15 -11.55
N SER A 81 68.41 10.77 -11.94
CA SER A 81 67.78 10.70 -13.26
C SER A 81 66.25 10.83 -13.11
N GLN A 82 65.61 11.64 -13.96
CA GLN A 82 64.17 11.58 -14.21
C GLN A 82 63.96 11.52 -15.73
N PRO A 83 63.09 10.64 -16.24
CA PRO A 83 62.80 10.58 -17.66
C PRO A 83 61.90 11.73 -18.10
N ALA A 84 62.14 12.14 -19.34
CA ALA A 84 61.33 13.00 -20.19
C ALA A 84 59.86 12.52 -20.22
N SER A 85 58.88 13.38 -19.98
CA SER A 85 58.28 14.37 -20.88
C SER A 85 57.05 13.84 -21.64
N LEU A 86 55.93 14.55 -21.45
CA LEU A 86 54.98 14.98 -22.48
C LEU A 86 53.94 13.98 -23.05
N VAL A 87 52.71 14.49 -23.05
CA VAL A 87 51.60 14.21 -24.00
C VAL A 87 50.68 13.01 -23.67
N SER A 88 49.46 13.39 -23.28
CA SER A 88 48.13 12.89 -23.69
C SER A 88 47.89 11.37 -23.89
N SER A 89 46.99 10.82 -23.06
CA SER A 89 45.91 9.83 -23.32
C SER A 89 45.76 8.86 -22.13
N PRO A 90 44.67 8.09 -21.98
CA PRO A 90 43.26 8.28 -22.40
C PRO A 90 42.26 8.07 -21.23
N PHE A 91 40.99 8.37 -21.48
CA PHE A 91 39.87 7.82 -20.70
C PHE A 91 39.98 6.29 -20.62
N PRO A 92 39.75 5.64 -19.46
CA PRO A 92 39.29 4.27 -19.49
C PRO A 92 37.86 4.30 -20.04
N ALA A 93 37.69 3.80 -21.26
CA ALA A 93 36.39 3.36 -21.71
C ALA A 93 35.98 2.21 -20.79
N GLU A 94 35.08 2.49 -19.83
CA GLU A 94 34.30 1.46 -19.16
C GLU A 94 33.20 0.98 -20.12
N ASP A 95 33.64 0.34 -21.21
CA ASP A 95 32.81 -0.55 -22.01
C ASP A 95 33.11 -1.97 -21.52
N GLU A 96 32.61 -2.29 -20.32
CA GLU A 96 32.62 -3.65 -19.80
C GLU A 96 31.30 -3.91 -19.07
N GLN A 97 30.35 -4.45 -19.84
CA GLN A 97 29.32 -5.41 -19.43
C GLN A 97 29.42 -5.87 -17.96
N HIS A 98 28.91 -5.07 -17.02
CA HIS A 98 28.73 -5.48 -15.63
C HIS A 98 27.47 -6.34 -15.49
N SER A 99 27.49 -7.52 -16.11
CA SER A 99 26.63 -8.64 -15.76
C SER A 99 27.23 -9.37 -14.54
N GLN A 100 27.46 -8.66 -13.44
CA GLN A 100 27.82 -9.30 -12.18
C GLN A 100 26.61 -10.14 -11.73
N PRO A 101 26.75 -11.46 -11.47
CA PRO A 101 25.69 -12.20 -10.82
C PRO A 101 25.40 -11.53 -9.48
N ILE A 102 24.12 -11.30 -9.18
CA ILE A 102 23.67 -10.64 -7.93
C ILE A 102 24.47 -11.23 -6.76
N SER A 103 25.26 -10.39 -6.08
CA SER A 103 26.06 -10.83 -4.95
C SER A 103 25.15 -11.45 -3.89
N GLN A 104 25.58 -12.52 -3.20
CA GLN A 104 24.77 -13.15 -2.14
C GLN A 104 24.30 -12.11 -1.11
N GLN A 105 25.13 -11.10 -0.83
CA GLN A 105 24.80 -9.94 -0.01
C GLN A 105 23.58 -9.16 -0.53
N GLY A 106 23.53 -8.89 -1.85
CA GLY A 106 22.41 -8.22 -2.50
C GLY A 106 21.09 -8.98 -2.36
N LEU A 107 21.15 -10.31 -2.43
CA LEU A 107 19.99 -11.19 -2.23
C LEU A 107 19.47 -11.09 -0.77
N HIS A 108 20.36 -11.04 0.22
CA HIS A 108 19.97 -10.83 1.62
C HIS A 108 19.26 -9.50 1.86
N TYR A 109 19.73 -8.41 1.25
CA TYR A 109 19.04 -7.11 1.32
C TYR A 109 17.68 -7.15 0.62
N LEU A 110 17.58 -7.85 -0.50
CA LEU A 110 16.33 -8.04 -1.24
C LEU A 110 15.26 -8.73 -0.39
N HIS A 111 15.62 -9.84 0.28
CA HIS A 111 14.73 -10.51 1.23
C HIS A 111 14.34 -9.61 2.40
N SER A 112 15.29 -8.87 2.96
CA SER A 112 15.05 -8.00 4.11
C SER A 112 14.06 -6.88 3.75
N ALA A 113 14.26 -6.24 2.60
CA ALA A 113 13.35 -5.21 2.08
C ALA A 113 11.94 -5.77 1.84
N TYR A 114 11.83 -6.98 1.28
CA TYR A 114 10.54 -7.62 1.02
C TYR A 114 9.79 -7.88 2.31
N ARG A 115 10.47 -8.42 3.33
CA ARG A 115 9.85 -8.70 4.63
C ARG A 115 9.32 -7.44 5.29
N VAL A 116 10.09 -6.35 5.26
CA VAL A 116 9.64 -5.05 5.80
C VAL A 116 8.46 -4.50 4.99
N GLY A 117 8.52 -4.59 3.66
CA GLY A 117 7.42 -4.18 2.79
C GLY A 117 6.14 -4.96 3.05
N MET A 118 6.22 -6.27 3.28
CA MET A 118 5.05 -7.10 3.63
C MET A 118 4.44 -6.70 4.99
N LEU A 119 5.26 -6.35 5.98
CA LEU A 119 4.76 -5.81 7.25
C LEU A 119 4.07 -4.46 7.05
N ALA A 120 4.65 -3.58 6.23
CA ALA A 120 4.04 -2.29 5.90
C ALA A 120 2.68 -2.47 5.18
N LEU A 121 2.59 -3.45 4.27
CA LEU A 121 1.36 -3.81 3.57
C LEU A 121 0.27 -4.33 4.54
N GLU A 122 0.66 -5.08 5.56
CA GLU A 122 -0.25 -5.49 6.64
C GLU A 122 -0.71 -4.30 7.49
N MET A 123 0.18 -3.34 7.77
CA MET A 123 -0.18 -2.11 8.49
C MET A 123 -1.18 -1.25 7.71
N LEU A 124 -1.01 -1.20 6.38
CA LEU A 124 -1.91 -0.49 5.49
C LEU A 124 -3.35 -1.03 5.66
N GLY A 125 -3.52 -2.34 5.69
CA GLY A 125 -4.83 -3.00 5.87
C GLY A 125 -5.50 -2.71 7.21
N ARG A 126 -4.73 -2.51 8.28
CA ARG A 126 -5.26 -2.14 9.60
C ARG A 126 -5.75 -0.70 9.65
N ARG A 127 -5.08 0.22 8.97
CA ARG A 127 -5.49 1.65 8.89
C ARG A 127 -6.65 1.88 7.92
N ALA A 128 -6.74 1.00 6.93
CA ALA A 128 -7.67 1.03 5.83
C ALA A 128 -9.15 0.81 6.20
N HIS A 129 -9.44 0.24 7.37
CA HIS A 129 -10.80 -0.02 7.83
C HIS A 129 -11.57 1.23 8.30
N ASN A 130 -10.95 2.41 8.26
CA ASN A 130 -11.67 3.66 8.45
C ASN A 130 -12.36 4.00 7.12
N ASP A 131 -13.70 3.99 7.07
CA ASP A 131 -14.56 4.28 5.90
C ASP A 131 -14.34 5.68 5.31
N HIS A 132 -13.16 5.93 4.75
CA HIS A 132 -12.79 7.21 4.18
C HIS A 132 -13.07 7.21 2.67
N PRO A 133 -13.75 8.23 2.12
CA PRO A 133 -14.09 8.27 0.70
C PRO A 133 -12.87 8.21 -0.25
N ASN A 134 -11.67 8.61 0.23
CA ASN A 134 -10.43 8.51 -0.56
C ASN A 134 -9.90 7.07 -0.74
N ASN A 135 -10.48 6.08 -0.05
CA ASN A 135 -10.08 4.67 -0.15
C ASN A 135 -10.25 4.09 -1.56
N PHE A 136 -11.11 4.70 -2.39
CA PHE A 136 -11.40 4.29 -3.77
C PHE A 136 -10.69 5.12 -4.84
N SER A 137 -9.75 6.01 -4.46
CA SER A 137 -8.98 6.79 -5.43
C SER A 137 -8.30 5.87 -6.46
N ARG A 138 -8.21 6.31 -7.72
CA ARG A 138 -7.44 5.62 -8.76
C ARG A 138 -5.95 5.58 -8.45
N SER A 139 -5.44 6.58 -7.74
CA SER A 139 -4.01 6.74 -7.44
C SER A 139 -3.81 7.21 -6.00
N PRO A 140 -4.04 6.34 -5.00
CA PRO A 140 -3.73 6.66 -3.61
C PRO A 140 -2.21 6.85 -3.41
N PRO A 141 -1.78 7.60 -2.38
CA PRO A 141 -0.36 7.92 -2.16
C PRO A 141 0.57 6.70 -2.05
N TYR A 142 0.04 5.54 -1.61
CA TYR A 142 0.81 4.30 -1.43
C TYR A 142 0.99 3.46 -2.71
N THR A 143 0.45 3.89 -3.86
CA THR A 143 0.39 3.06 -5.08
C THR A 143 1.78 2.60 -5.54
N GLU A 144 2.72 3.54 -5.64
CA GLU A 144 4.07 3.27 -6.13
C GLU A 144 4.83 2.32 -5.21
N ASP A 145 4.69 2.48 -3.89
CA ASP A 145 5.33 1.60 -2.90
C ASP A 145 4.85 0.15 -3.02
N VAL A 146 3.54 -0.05 -3.26
CA VAL A 146 2.97 -1.39 -3.39
C VAL A 146 3.36 -2.05 -4.72
N LYS A 147 3.43 -1.30 -5.82
CA LYS A 147 3.95 -1.78 -7.11
C LYS A 147 5.43 -2.13 -7.03
N TRP A 148 6.21 -1.28 -6.37
CA TRP A 148 7.62 -1.54 -6.11
C TRP A 148 7.81 -2.84 -5.31
N LEU A 149 7.00 -3.06 -4.28
CA LEU A 149 7.01 -4.30 -3.50
C LEU A 149 6.65 -5.54 -4.34
N LEU A 150 5.69 -5.43 -5.28
CA LEU A 150 5.41 -6.49 -6.25
C LEU A 150 6.62 -6.78 -7.14
N GLY A 151 7.36 -5.75 -7.56
CA GLY A 151 8.58 -5.90 -8.35
C GLY A 151 9.67 -6.62 -7.57
N LEU A 152 9.79 -6.31 -6.29
CA LEU A 152 10.67 -7.01 -5.38
C LEU A 152 10.29 -8.49 -5.23
N ALA A 153 9.00 -8.77 -5.04
CA ALA A 153 8.47 -10.14 -4.95
C ALA A 153 8.78 -10.95 -6.23
N ALA A 154 8.58 -10.35 -7.41
CA ALA A 154 8.86 -11.00 -8.68
C ALA A 154 10.34 -11.37 -8.85
N ARG A 155 11.27 -10.52 -8.38
CA ARG A 155 12.71 -10.82 -8.38
C ARG A 155 13.10 -11.95 -7.43
N LEU A 156 12.36 -12.13 -6.34
CA LEU A 156 12.55 -13.22 -5.37
C LEU A 156 11.89 -14.54 -5.81
N GLY A 157 10.90 -14.47 -6.70
CA GLY A 157 10.28 -15.62 -7.36
C GLY A 157 8.80 -15.81 -7.05
N VAL A 158 8.18 -16.79 -7.71
CA VAL A 158 6.72 -16.99 -7.72
C VAL A 158 6.08 -17.15 -6.33
N ASN A 159 6.76 -17.80 -5.39
CA ASN A 159 6.24 -17.96 -4.03
C ASN A 159 6.10 -16.63 -3.30
N TYR A 160 7.02 -15.69 -3.53
CA TYR A 160 6.97 -14.34 -2.98
C TYR A 160 5.84 -13.53 -3.61
N VAL A 161 5.61 -13.69 -4.93
CA VAL A 161 4.45 -13.08 -5.60
C VAL A 161 3.13 -13.57 -5.00
N TYR A 162 3.00 -14.87 -4.73
CA TYR A 162 1.80 -15.40 -4.09
C TYR A 162 1.59 -14.88 -2.67
N GLN A 163 2.65 -14.79 -1.86
CA GLN A 163 2.56 -14.18 -0.53
C GLN A 163 2.17 -12.71 -0.61
N PHE A 164 2.76 -11.97 -1.56
CA PHE A 164 2.37 -10.59 -1.83
C PHE A 164 0.88 -10.48 -2.19
N CYS A 165 0.36 -11.32 -3.09
CA CYS A 165 -1.05 -11.30 -3.47
C CYS A 165 -1.99 -11.48 -2.25
N VAL A 166 -1.66 -12.40 -1.35
CA VAL A 166 -2.42 -12.60 -0.10
C VAL A 166 -2.36 -11.38 0.82
N GLY A 167 -1.19 -10.75 0.94
CA GLY A 167 -1.02 -9.52 1.71
C GLY A 167 -1.78 -8.34 1.10
N ALA A 168 -1.67 -8.14 -0.22
CA ALA A 168 -2.31 -7.07 -0.95
C ALA A 168 -3.84 -7.16 -0.88
N ALA A 169 -4.40 -8.38 -0.95
CA ALA A 169 -5.83 -8.62 -0.78
C ALA A 169 -6.38 -8.16 0.59
N LYS A 170 -5.53 -8.03 1.61
CA LYS A 170 -5.90 -7.54 2.94
C LYS A 170 -5.56 -6.06 3.12
N GLY A 171 -4.47 -5.61 2.51
CA GLY A 171 -3.88 -4.29 2.70
C GLY A 171 -4.47 -3.20 1.81
N VAL A 172 -4.69 -3.52 0.54
CA VAL A 172 -5.05 -2.53 -0.49
C VAL A 172 -6.57 -2.37 -0.57
N LEU A 173 -7.01 -1.12 -0.61
CA LEU A 173 -8.43 -0.77 -0.69
C LEU A 173 -8.88 -0.39 -2.09
N SER A 174 -8.03 0.31 -2.84
CA SER A 174 -8.42 0.83 -4.14
C SER A 174 -8.65 -0.32 -5.11
N PRO A 175 -9.86 -0.46 -5.70
CA PRO A 175 -10.14 -1.49 -6.69
C PRO A 175 -9.26 -1.35 -7.93
N PHE A 176 -8.88 -0.12 -8.28
CA PHE A 176 -8.00 0.16 -9.41
C PHE A 176 -6.59 -0.34 -9.18
N VAL A 177 -6.00 -0.01 -8.02
CA VAL A 177 -4.67 -0.49 -7.65
C VAL A 177 -4.67 -2.02 -7.57
N LEU A 178 -5.70 -2.63 -6.98
CA LEU A 178 -5.84 -4.08 -6.95
C LEU A 178 -5.85 -4.69 -8.37
N GLN A 179 -6.60 -4.10 -9.29
CA GLN A 179 -6.64 -4.55 -10.67
C GLN A 179 -5.29 -4.41 -11.38
N GLU A 180 -4.61 -3.28 -11.21
CA GLU A 180 -3.26 -3.06 -11.76
C GLU A 180 -2.26 -4.09 -11.22
N LEU A 181 -2.29 -4.36 -9.91
CA LEU A 181 -1.42 -5.36 -9.29
C LEU A 181 -1.68 -6.77 -9.81
N ILE A 182 -2.95 -7.15 -10.04
CA ILE A 182 -3.27 -8.45 -10.62
C ILE A 182 -2.67 -8.58 -12.02
N MET A 183 -2.88 -7.57 -12.87
CA MET A 183 -2.37 -7.58 -14.24
C MET A 183 -0.84 -7.57 -14.28
N GLU A 184 -0.21 -6.74 -13.46
CA GLU A 184 1.24 -6.63 -13.35
C GLU A 184 1.85 -7.93 -12.79
N ALA A 185 1.23 -8.56 -11.79
CA ALA A 185 1.69 -9.82 -11.24
C ALA A 185 1.59 -10.96 -12.27
N LEU A 186 0.48 -11.04 -13.01
CA LEU A 186 0.33 -12.03 -14.09
C LEU A 186 1.35 -11.82 -15.22
N GLN A 187 1.67 -10.57 -15.55
CA GLN A 187 2.65 -10.22 -16.58
C GLN A 187 4.09 -10.48 -16.16
N ARG A 188 4.42 -10.29 -14.87
CA ARG A 188 5.73 -10.61 -14.30
C ARG A 188 5.93 -12.10 -14.07
N LEU A 189 4.85 -12.84 -13.86
CA LEU A 189 4.84 -14.29 -13.97
C LEU A 189 4.85 -14.70 -15.44
N ASN A 190 4.87 -16.01 -15.72
CA ASN A 190 4.90 -16.48 -17.10
C ASN A 190 3.53 -16.24 -17.77
N PRO A 191 3.42 -15.38 -18.80
CA PRO A 191 2.15 -15.07 -19.44
C PRO A 191 1.52 -16.27 -20.15
N ALA A 192 2.31 -17.31 -20.48
CA ALA A 192 1.78 -18.56 -21.03
C ALA A 192 0.87 -19.32 -20.05
N HIS A 193 0.96 -19.04 -18.75
CA HIS A 193 0.27 -19.77 -17.69
C HIS A 193 -0.70 -18.91 -16.86
N ILE A 194 -1.21 -17.80 -17.43
CA ILE A 194 -2.17 -16.91 -16.76
C ILE A 194 -3.33 -17.68 -16.12
N HIS A 195 -3.95 -18.60 -16.87
CA HIS A 195 -5.06 -19.41 -16.36
C HIS A 195 -4.67 -20.34 -15.21
N ALA A 196 -3.41 -20.78 -15.13
CA ALA A 196 -2.94 -21.57 -13.99
C ALA A 196 -2.74 -20.68 -12.75
N HIS A 197 -2.13 -19.51 -12.94
CA HIS A 197 -1.92 -18.54 -11.86
C HIS A 197 -3.25 -18.05 -11.27
N LEU A 198 -4.25 -17.73 -12.10
CA LEU A 198 -5.58 -17.30 -11.64
C LEU A 198 -6.34 -18.35 -10.83
N ARG A 199 -6.01 -19.64 -10.98
CA ARG A 199 -6.58 -20.73 -10.17
C ARG A 199 -5.88 -20.92 -8.82
N THR A 200 -4.74 -20.26 -8.61
CA THR A 200 -4.00 -20.37 -7.35
C THR A 200 -4.74 -19.59 -6.25
N PRO A 201 -4.88 -20.13 -5.02
CA PRO A 201 -5.62 -19.49 -3.95
C PRO A 201 -5.20 -18.04 -3.66
N ALA A 202 -3.91 -17.73 -3.78
CA ALA A 202 -3.38 -16.38 -3.60
C ALA A 202 -3.98 -15.35 -4.59
N PHE A 203 -4.06 -15.71 -5.87
CA PHE A 203 -4.68 -14.87 -6.88
C PHE A 203 -6.19 -14.84 -6.74
N GLN A 204 -6.83 -15.96 -6.39
CA GLN A 204 -8.27 -16.00 -6.15
C GLN A 204 -8.68 -15.01 -5.05
N GLN A 205 -7.94 -14.93 -3.94
CA GLN A 205 -8.18 -13.96 -2.88
C GLN A 205 -8.02 -12.51 -3.35
N LEU A 206 -6.97 -12.23 -4.13
CA LEU A 206 -6.72 -10.89 -4.65
C LEU A 206 -7.80 -10.45 -5.63
N VAL A 207 -8.20 -11.33 -6.56
CA VAL A 207 -9.26 -11.06 -7.53
C VAL A 207 -10.61 -10.89 -6.83
N GLN A 208 -10.94 -11.75 -5.87
CA GLN A 208 -12.17 -11.64 -5.09
C GLN A 208 -12.21 -10.32 -4.32
N ARG A 209 -11.09 -9.91 -3.70
CA ARG A 209 -11.00 -8.61 -3.03
C ARG A 209 -11.23 -7.45 -4.01
N CYS A 210 -10.61 -7.49 -5.18
CA CYS A 210 -10.78 -6.47 -6.22
C CYS A 210 -12.25 -6.33 -6.65
N GLN A 211 -12.89 -7.46 -6.94
CA GLN A 211 -14.31 -7.51 -7.31
C GLN A 211 -15.20 -6.95 -6.20
N GLN A 212 -14.95 -7.34 -4.93
CA GLN A 212 -15.69 -6.81 -3.79
C GLN A 212 -15.49 -5.30 -3.61
N ALA A 213 -14.27 -4.80 -3.77
CA ALA A 213 -13.98 -3.37 -3.69
C ALA A 213 -14.72 -2.58 -4.78
N TYR A 214 -14.82 -3.12 -6.01
CA TYR A 214 -15.63 -2.53 -7.06
C TYR A 214 -17.13 -2.51 -6.71
N LEU A 215 -17.68 -3.60 -6.16
CA LEU A 215 -19.09 -3.63 -5.73
C LEU A 215 -19.38 -2.54 -4.69
N GLN A 216 -18.52 -2.42 -3.68
CA GLN A 216 -18.65 -1.38 -2.66
C GLN A 216 -18.55 0.02 -3.27
N HIS A 217 -17.60 0.22 -4.17
CA HIS A 217 -17.41 1.51 -4.82
C HIS A 217 -18.61 1.92 -5.69
N ILE A 218 -19.11 1.00 -6.50
CA ILE A 218 -20.30 1.19 -7.35
C ILE A 218 -21.51 1.55 -6.48
N HIS A 219 -21.75 0.78 -5.41
CA HIS A 219 -22.87 1.02 -4.51
C HIS A 219 -22.78 2.39 -3.84
N HIS A 220 -21.61 2.75 -3.32
CA HIS A 220 -21.37 4.05 -2.69
C HIS A 220 -21.60 5.22 -3.67
N ARG A 221 -21.03 5.13 -4.88
CA ARG A 221 -21.20 6.16 -5.91
C ARG A 221 -22.65 6.29 -6.37
N LEU A 222 -23.41 5.19 -6.39
CA LEU A 222 -24.80 5.19 -6.81
C LEU A 222 -25.72 6.00 -5.89
N ILE A 223 -25.43 6.04 -4.59
CA ILE A 223 -26.21 6.77 -3.58
C ILE A 223 -26.11 8.29 -3.80
N HIS A 224 -24.94 8.78 -4.19
CA HIS A 224 -24.63 10.21 -4.33
C HIS A 224 -24.42 10.64 -5.79
N LEU A 225 -24.96 9.88 -6.75
CA LEU A 225 -24.69 10.10 -8.16
C LEU A 225 -25.38 11.36 -8.68
N THR A 226 -24.60 12.26 -9.29
CA THR A 226 -25.13 13.43 -10.04
C THR A 226 -24.94 13.25 -11.55
N PRO A 227 -25.67 13.99 -12.40
CA PRO A 227 -25.46 13.93 -13.86
C PRO A 227 -24.03 14.29 -14.30
N ALA A 228 -23.33 15.14 -13.55
CA ALA A 228 -21.94 15.50 -13.82
C ALA A 228 -20.97 14.32 -13.63
N ASP A 229 -21.36 13.33 -12.82
CA ASP A 229 -20.55 12.15 -12.51
C ASP A 229 -20.76 10.99 -13.50
N TYR A 230 -21.65 11.13 -14.48
CA TYR A 230 -22.07 10.00 -15.34
C TYR A 230 -20.91 9.42 -16.14
N ASP A 231 -20.05 10.26 -16.72
CA ASP A 231 -18.94 9.79 -17.55
C ASP A 231 -17.89 9.06 -16.69
N ASP A 232 -17.59 9.58 -15.51
CA ASP A 232 -16.70 8.92 -14.53
C ASP A 232 -17.28 7.59 -14.04
N PHE A 233 -18.60 7.53 -13.81
CA PHE A 233 -19.27 6.29 -13.44
C PHE A 233 -19.26 5.26 -14.58
N VAL A 234 -19.48 5.68 -15.83
CA VAL A 234 -19.35 4.79 -16.99
C VAL A 234 -17.92 4.25 -17.09
N ASN A 235 -16.91 5.13 -16.92
CA ASN A 235 -15.50 4.73 -16.88
C ASN A 235 -15.18 3.76 -15.74
N MET A 236 -15.83 3.93 -14.58
CA MET A 236 -15.76 3.01 -13.44
C MET A 236 -16.29 1.63 -13.81
N ILE A 237 -17.50 1.56 -14.38
CA ILE A 237 -18.16 0.31 -14.79
C ILE A 237 -17.33 -0.42 -15.85
N ARG A 238 -16.73 0.32 -16.80
CA ARG A 238 -15.80 -0.26 -17.78
C ARG A 238 -14.58 -0.91 -17.11
N SER A 239 -14.00 -0.23 -16.13
CA SER A 239 -12.84 -0.73 -15.37
C SER A 239 -13.22 -1.99 -14.58
N ALA A 240 -14.37 -1.94 -13.90
CA ALA A 240 -14.93 -3.06 -13.14
C ALA A 240 -15.11 -4.30 -14.02
N ARG A 241 -15.66 -4.17 -15.23
CA ARG A 241 -15.81 -5.29 -16.18
C ARG A 241 -14.50 -6.04 -16.38
N GLY A 242 -13.38 -5.34 -16.53
CA GLY A 242 -12.06 -5.93 -16.67
C GLY A 242 -11.62 -6.77 -15.46
N ALA A 243 -12.01 -6.38 -14.24
CA ALA A 243 -11.75 -7.18 -13.04
C ALA A 243 -12.72 -8.37 -12.89
N PHE A 244 -13.98 -8.20 -13.28
CA PHE A 244 -14.99 -9.25 -13.20
C PHE A 244 -14.80 -10.33 -14.28
N CYS A 245 -14.20 -10.00 -15.43
CA CYS A 245 -13.92 -10.99 -16.48
C CYS A 245 -12.75 -11.95 -16.16
N LEU A 246 -12.02 -11.70 -15.07
CA LEU A 246 -10.93 -12.57 -14.62
C LEU A 246 -11.42 -13.93 -14.11
N THR A 247 -12.69 -14.04 -13.71
CA THR A 247 -13.30 -15.30 -13.26
C THR A 247 -14.70 -15.49 -13.83
N PRO A 248 -15.15 -16.73 -14.10
CA PRO A 248 -16.51 -16.99 -14.57
C PRO A 248 -17.58 -16.48 -13.59
N VAL A 249 -17.38 -16.71 -12.28
CA VAL A 249 -18.27 -16.24 -11.22
C VAL A 249 -18.32 -14.70 -11.18
N GLY A 250 -17.19 -14.03 -11.44
CA GLY A 250 -17.13 -12.58 -11.52
C GLY A 250 -18.05 -12.02 -12.62
N MET A 251 -18.03 -12.62 -13.82
CA MET A 251 -18.94 -12.19 -14.89
C MET A 251 -20.42 -12.37 -14.53
N MET A 252 -20.78 -13.42 -13.78
CA MET A 252 -22.15 -13.57 -13.28
C MET A 252 -22.52 -12.43 -12.32
N GLN A 253 -21.65 -12.12 -11.34
CA GLN A 253 -21.86 -11.01 -10.41
C GLN A 253 -21.96 -9.65 -11.13
N PHE A 254 -21.14 -9.43 -12.16
CA PHE A 254 -21.18 -8.20 -12.94
C PHE A 254 -22.52 -8.04 -13.70
N ASN A 255 -23.04 -9.13 -14.27
CA ASN A 255 -24.35 -9.10 -14.90
C ASN A 255 -25.46 -8.73 -13.90
N ASP A 256 -25.40 -9.22 -12.66
CA ASP A 256 -26.37 -8.83 -11.63
C ASP A 256 -26.29 -7.34 -11.29
N VAL A 257 -25.09 -6.77 -11.23
CA VAL A 257 -24.88 -5.32 -11.07
C VAL A 257 -25.53 -4.55 -12.22
N LEU A 258 -25.31 -4.97 -13.47
CA LEU A 258 -25.92 -4.35 -14.65
C LEU A 258 -27.45 -4.43 -14.62
N GLN A 259 -28.03 -5.58 -14.23
CA GLN A 259 -29.48 -5.71 -14.08
C GLN A 259 -30.04 -4.78 -13.00
N ASN A 260 -29.33 -4.61 -11.89
CA ASN A 260 -29.72 -3.67 -10.85
C ASN A 260 -29.70 -2.21 -11.35
N LEU A 261 -28.67 -1.83 -12.12
CA LEU A 261 -28.59 -0.50 -12.75
C LEU A 261 -29.70 -0.27 -13.78
N LYS A 262 -30.05 -1.29 -14.57
CA LYS A 262 -31.15 -1.24 -15.55
C LYS A 262 -32.51 -1.03 -14.89
N ARG A 263 -32.74 -1.65 -13.74
CA ARG A 263 -34.00 -1.56 -12.98
C ARG A 263 -34.14 -0.25 -12.19
N GLY A 264 -33.03 0.44 -11.92
CA GLY A 264 -33.04 1.71 -11.18
C GLY A 264 -33.80 2.81 -11.91
N LYS A 265 -34.77 3.44 -11.22
CA LYS A 265 -35.57 4.53 -11.82
C LYS A 265 -34.73 5.78 -12.11
N GLN A 266 -33.78 6.09 -11.23
CA GLN A 266 -32.89 7.26 -11.32
C GLN A 266 -31.69 7.06 -12.26
N THR A 267 -31.47 5.84 -12.74
CA THR A 267 -30.30 5.46 -13.53
C THR A 267 -30.64 5.21 -14.99
N LYS A 268 -31.83 5.62 -15.47
CA LYS A 268 -32.25 5.34 -16.86
C LYS A 268 -31.32 5.92 -17.91
N GLU A 269 -30.95 7.20 -17.78
CA GLU A 269 -30.02 7.86 -18.71
C GLU A 269 -28.62 7.27 -18.58
N LEU A 270 -28.14 7.09 -17.34
CA LEU A 270 -26.87 6.41 -17.07
C LEU A 270 -26.81 5.02 -17.70
N TRP A 271 -27.89 4.24 -17.57
CA TRP A 271 -28.00 2.90 -18.14
C TRP A 271 -27.92 2.92 -19.66
N GLN A 272 -28.52 3.91 -20.33
CA GLN A 272 -28.38 4.05 -21.78
C GLN A 272 -26.91 4.26 -22.18
N ARG A 273 -26.17 5.12 -21.45
CA ARG A 273 -24.73 5.34 -21.69
C ARG A 273 -23.91 4.08 -21.42
N ILE A 274 -24.15 3.40 -20.29
CA ILE A 274 -23.48 2.13 -19.96
C ILE A 274 -23.79 1.07 -21.02
N SER A 275 -25.05 0.92 -21.44
CA SER A 275 -25.47 -0.08 -22.43
C SER A 275 -24.83 0.18 -23.79
N LEU A 276 -24.74 1.44 -24.21
CA LEU A 276 -24.06 1.82 -25.44
C LEU A 276 -22.57 1.48 -25.35
N GLU A 277 -21.90 1.92 -24.28
CA GLU A 277 -20.50 1.65 -24.04
C GLU A 277 -20.18 0.15 -24.03
N MET A 278 -21.03 -0.64 -23.39
CA MET A 278 -20.87 -2.09 -23.30
C MET A 278 -21.06 -2.81 -24.64
N ALA A 279 -21.92 -2.27 -25.51
CA ALA A 279 -22.17 -2.82 -26.85
C ALA A 279 -21.05 -2.46 -27.84
N THR A 280 -20.42 -1.30 -27.69
CA THR A 280 -19.29 -0.87 -28.55
C THR A 280 -18.02 -1.69 -28.29
N PHE A 281 -17.85 -2.18 -27.06
CA PHE A 281 -16.71 -3.01 -26.67
C PHE A 281 -17.13 -4.47 -26.45
N SER A 282 -17.61 -5.13 -27.51
CA SER A 282 -17.55 -6.60 -27.61
C SER A 282 -16.17 -6.98 -28.14
N PRO A 283 -15.46 -7.96 -27.54
CA PRO A 283 -14.26 -8.53 -28.14
C PRO A 283 -14.56 -9.17 -29.51
#